data_AF-A0A0F9M5L3-F1
#
_entry.id   AF-A0A0F9M5L3-F1
#
_cell.length_a   1.000
_cell.length_b   1.000
_cell.length_c   1.000
_cell.angle_alpha   90.00
_cell.angle_beta   90.00
_cell.angle_gamma   90.00
#
_symmetry.space_group_name_H-M   'P 1'
#
loop_
_entity.id
_entity.type
_entity.pdbx_description
1 polymer ?
#
loop_
_entity_poly.entity_id
_entity_poly.type
_entity_poly.pdbx_seq_one_letter_code
_entity_poly.pdbx_strand_id
1 'polypeptide(L)' 'MKVTKTSIYTNRKNTLDINITEEQYQQWKDGEDISEHLTYEEHEFLKTGATPEELDDMDDSGGFERSDPGPFDWEW' A
#
# COMPACT_ATOMS: atom_id res chain seq x y z
N MET A 1 -9.29 7.99 11.56
CA MET A 1 -10.53 8.04 10.77
C MET A 1 -10.76 6.69 10.10
N LYS A 2 -12.02 6.23 9.97
CA LYS A 2 -12.31 4.93 9.34
C LYS A 2 -12.41 5.05 7.82
N VAL A 3 -11.44 4.49 7.11
CA VAL A 3 -11.42 4.41 5.64
C VAL A 3 -11.80 3.01 5.22
N THR A 4 -12.68 2.90 4.22
CA THR A 4 -13.12 1.61 3.67
C THR A 4 -12.72 1.51 2.20
N LYS A 5 -11.98 0.45 1.85
CA LYS A 5 -11.50 0.19 0.50
C LYS A 5 -11.68 -1.27 0.12
N THR A 6 -11.79 -1.52 -1.18
CA THR A 6 -11.72 -2.89 -1.71
C THR A 6 -10.27 -3.21 -2.00
N SER A 7 -9.74 -4.28 -1.40
CA SER A 7 -8.40 -4.81 -1.66
C SER A 7 -8.30 -5.23 -3.12
N ILE A 8 -7.29 -4.73 -3.83
CA ILE A 8 -7.03 -5.10 -5.23
C ILE A 8 -6.51 -6.54 -5.37
N TYR A 9 -6.03 -7.14 -4.27
CA TYR A 9 -5.45 -8.48 -4.29
C TYR A 9 -6.51 -9.55 -4.00
N THR A 10 -7.35 -9.33 -2.99
CA THR A 10 -8.35 -10.33 -2.55
C THR A 10 -9.78 -10.01 -2.98
N ASN A 11 -10.02 -8.80 -3.50
CA ASN A 11 -11.35 -8.23 -3.75
C ASN A 11 -12.25 -8.13 -2.51
N ARG A 12 -11.68 -8.26 -1.30
CA ARG A 12 -12.41 -8.07 -0.04
C ARG A 12 -12.55 -6.59 0.29
N LYS A 13 -13.68 -6.23 0.89
CA LYS A 13 -13.93 -4.88 1.39
C LYS A 13 -13.43 -4.78 2.82
N ASN A 14 -12.38 -3.99 3.02
CA ASN A 14 -11.71 -3.82 4.29
C ASN A 14 -11.94 -2.41 4.83
N THR A 15 -11.95 -2.28 6.16
CA THR A 15 -12.04 -1.00 6.85
C THR A 15 -10.90 -0.89 7.85
N LEU A 16 -10.11 0.18 7.74
CA LEU A 16 -8.99 0.48 8.64
C LEU A 16 -9.21 1.84 9.31
N ASP A 17 -8.82 1.95 10.57
CA ASP A 17 -8.76 3.24 11.26
C ASP A 17 -7.36 3.84 11.07
N ILE A 18 -7.28 4.93 10.30
CA ILE A 18 -6.03 5.57 9.89
C ILE A 18 -5.84 6.85 10.70
N ASN A 19 -4.66 7.07 11.27
CA ASN A 19 -4.40 8.20 12.15
C ASN A 19 -4.11 9.52 11.40
N ILE A 20 -5.03 9.93 10.53
CA ILE A 20 -4.98 11.21 9.79
C ILE A 20 -6.28 12.01 9.97
N THR A 21 -6.21 13.31 9.71
CA THR A 21 -7.36 14.20 9.67
C THR A 21 -8.16 14.03 8.38
N GLU A 22 -9.41 14.50 8.36
CA GLU A 22 -10.21 14.52 7.13
C GLU A 22 -9.54 15.38 6.04
N GLU A 23 -8.91 16.49 6.42
CA GLU A 23 -8.21 17.39 5.50
C GLU A 23 -7.04 16.67 4.80
N GLN A 24 -6.21 15.96 5.56
CA GLN A 24 -5.11 15.14 5.01
C GLN A 24 -5.64 14.03 4.09
N TYR A 25 -6.78 13.41 4.44
CA TYR A 25 -7.40 12.43 3.57
C TYR A 25 -7.93 13.04 2.26
N GLN A 26 -8.41 14.29 2.27
CA GLN A 26 -8.75 15.02 1.04
C GLN A 26 -7.50 15.32 0.21
N GLN A 27 -6.44 15.85 0.81
CA GLN A 27 -5.15 16.10 0.14
C GLN A 27 -4.64 14.86 -0.59
N TRP A 28 -4.67 13.70 0.08
CA TRP A 28 -4.30 12.42 -0.52
C TRP A 28 -5.20 12.06 -1.72
N LYS A 29 -6.52 12.27 -1.63
CA LYS A 29 -7.45 12.03 -2.75
C LYS A 29 -7.22 12.99 -3.91
N ASP A 30 -6.75 14.20 -3.63
CA ASP A 30 -6.36 15.21 -4.63
C ASP A 30 -4.96 14.93 -5.22
N GLY A 31 -4.26 13.91 -4.73
CA GLY A 31 -2.97 13.45 -5.24
C GLY A 31 -1.76 14.08 -4.56
N GLU A 32 -1.95 14.80 -3.46
CA GLU A 32 -0.84 15.29 -2.63
C GLU A 32 -0.19 14.15 -1.84
N ASP A 33 1.11 14.29 -1.60
CA ASP A 33 1.86 13.34 -0.79
C ASP A 33 1.68 13.67 0.71
N ILE A 34 1.12 12.73 1.45
CA ILE A 34 0.93 12.81 2.91
C ILE A 34 1.70 11.70 3.64
N SER A 35 2.67 11.06 2.97
CA SER A 35 3.37 9.88 3.48
C SER A 35 4.07 10.12 4.82
N GLU A 36 4.46 11.37 5.12
CA GLU A 36 5.05 11.74 6.42
C GLU A 36 4.10 11.59 7.61
N HIS A 37 2.79 11.48 7.35
CA HIS A 37 1.75 11.31 8.37
C HIS A 37 1.22 9.88 8.46
N LEU A 38 1.74 8.97 7.64
CA LEU A 38 1.26 7.59 7.53
C LEU A 38 2.36 6.62 7.93
N THR A 39 1.97 5.55 8.60
CA THR A 39 2.79 4.34 8.65
C THR A 39 2.83 3.67 7.28
N TYR A 40 3.81 2.78 7.08
CA TYR A 40 3.93 1.99 5.84
C TYR A 40 2.63 1.23 5.52
N GLU A 41 2.06 0.57 6.52
CA GLU A 41 0.82 -0.20 6.40
C GLU A 41 -0.39 0.67 6.03
N GLU A 42 -0.54 1.83 6.66
CA GLU A 42 -1.64 2.77 6.34
C GLU A 42 -1.52 3.32 4.93
N HIS A 43 -0.29 3.63 4.50
CA HIS A 43 -0.02 4.10 3.14
C HIS A 43 -0.34 3.02 2.10
N GLU A 44 0.08 1.76 2.33
CA GLU A 44 -0.26 0.65 1.45
C GLU A 44 -1.76 0.37 1.45
N PHE A 45 -2.44 0.42 2.60
CA PHE A 45 -3.90 0.30 2.67
C PHE A 45 -4.60 1.39 1.85
N LEU A 46 -4.16 2.64 1.95
CA LEU A 46 -4.72 3.74 1.16
C LEU A 46 -4.53 3.52 -0.34
N LYS A 47 -3.40 2.98 -0.78
CA LYS A 47 -3.16 2.68 -2.20
C LYS A 47 -3.96 1.47 -2.69
N THR A 48 -3.88 0.36 -1.98
CA THR A 48 -4.25 -0.96 -2.49
C THR A 48 -5.53 -1.52 -1.87
N GLY A 49 -5.96 -0.99 -0.72
CA GLY A 49 -7.03 -1.56 0.10
C GLY A 49 -6.64 -2.82 0.88
N ALA A 50 -5.36 -3.23 0.82
CA ALA A 50 -4.84 -4.39 1.53
C ALA A 50 -4.59 -4.05 3.01
N THR A 51 -4.99 -4.95 3.89
CA THR A 51 -4.70 -4.91 5.32
C THR A 51 -3.30 -5.44 5.63
N PRO A 52 -2.72 -5.15 6.81
CA PRO A 52 -1.42 -5.71 7.22
C PRO A 52 -1.38 -7.24 7.12
N GLU A 53 -2.45 -7.92 7.54
CA GLU A 53 -2.57 -9.39 7.45
C GLU A 53 -2.52 -9.88 5.99
N GLU A 54 -3.18 -9.18 5.07
CA GLU A 54 -3.11 -9.53 3.64
C GLU A 54 -1.70 -9.29 3.05
N LEU A 55 -1.00 -8.25 3.50
CA LEU A 55 0.36 -7.97 3.04
C LEU A 55 1.35 -9.01 3.58
N ASP A 56 1.20 -9.43 4.83
CA ASP A 56 2.00 -10.49 5.46
C ASP A 56 1.82 -11.83 4.72
N ASP A 57 0.56 -12.21 4.43
CA ASP A 57 0.24 -13.40 3.64
C ASP A 57 0.88 -13.38 2.23
N MET A 58 1.06 -12.20 1.64
CA MET A 58 1.71 -12.04 0.34
C MET A 58 3.23 -12.12 0.42
N ASP A 59 3.84 -11.57 1.48
CA ASP A 59 5.29 -11.61 1.68
C ASP A 59 5.77 -13.04 1.96
N ASP A 60 5.01 -13.80 2.76
CA ASP A 60 5.29 -15.21 3.10
C ASP A 60 5.05 -16.17 1.91
N SER A 61 4.35 -15.72 0.86
CA SER A 61 4.13 -16.49 -0.36
C SER A 61 5.34 -16.58 -1.30
N GLY A 62 6.53 -16.18 -0.83
CA GLY A 62 7.84 -16.56 -1.37
C GLY A 62 7.93 -16.53 -2.89
N GLY A 63 8.06 -15.34 -3.50
CA GLY A 63 8.07 -15.31 -4.96
C GLY A 63 8.22 -13.98 -5.68
N PHE A 64 8.76 -12.92 -5.06
CA PHE A 64 9.69 -12.12 -5.84
C PHE A 64 11.06 -12.73 -5.54
N GLU A 65 11.39 -13.83 -6.25
CA GLU A 65 12.68 -13.76 -6.90
C GLU A 65 12.66 -12.37 -7.57
N ARG A 66 13.34 -11.40 -6.96
CA ARG A 66 14.14 -10.53 -7.81
C ARG A 66 14.88 -11.56 -8.62
N SER A 67 14.37 -11.89 -9.81
CA SER A 67 15.22 -12.34 -10.89
C SER A 67 16.29 -11.29 -10.82
N ASP A 68 17.41 -11.62 -10.16
CA ASP A 68 18.65 -10.90 -10.29
C ASP A 68 18.65 -10.65 -11.77
N PRO A 69 18.43 -9.40 -12.21
CA PRO A 69 18.34 -9.21 -13.62
C PRO A 69 19.77 -9.47 -14.04
N GLY A 70 19.99 -10.67 -14.59
CA GLY A 70 21.31 -11.13 -15.00
C GLY A 70 21.97 -9.96 -15.69
N PRO A 71 23.23 -9.68 -15.33
CA PRO A 71 23.79 -8.32 -15.25
C PRO A 71 23.14 -7.42 -16.29
N PHE A 72 22.19 -6.58 -15.87
CA PHE A 72 21.57 -5.62 -16.79
C PHE A 72 22.70 -4.85 -17.46
N ASP A 73 22.94 -5.13 -18.74
CA ASP A 73 23.84 -4.38 -19.61
C ASP A 73 23.22 -3.00 -19.82
N TRP A 74 23.52 -2.09 -18.89
CA TRP A 74 23.39 -0.65 -19.11
C TRP A 74 24.58 -0.19 -19.96
N GLU A 75 24.60 -0.57 -21.23
CA GLU A 75 25.46 0.09 -22.21
C GLU A 75 24.85 1.45 -22.58
N TRP A 76 25.52 2.52 -22.16
CA TRP A 76 25.36 3.89 -22.67
C TRP A 76 26.25 4.12 -23.88
#